data_AF-A0AA88XCF7-F1
#
_entry.id   AF-A0AA88XCF7-F1
#
_cell.length_a   1.000
_cell.length_b   1.000
_cell.length_c   1.000
_cell.angle_alpha   90.00
_cell.angle_beta   90.00
_cell.angle_gamma   90.00
#
_symmetry.space_group_name_H-M   'P 1'
#
loop_
_entity.id
_entity.type
_entity.pdbx_description
1 polymer ?
#
loop_
_entity_poly.entity_id
_entity_poly.type
_entity_poly.pdbx_seq_one_letter_code
_entity_poly.pdbx_strand_id
1 'polypeptide(L)'
;MGVNYYQVHNVVHCGLPREIDTFVQQMGRGGRDGAPSNELVLFKVHRGRLKHMEPELIRFAKENSVCRRKLLCLAFQTNCEELTPLHICCDVCEKMCKYTLESCPETHVAMRSKEVSESSDEDMMQRNVSDKDRQILSTKLESLYFSLSEEAKGGLLNGELVHGLTTELITNIVSKCDVLFTPEDVMHMFPIWSYKLATKIYTIISDVFEDHDMYNLINSENSSSDSN
;
A
#
# COMPACT_ATOMS: atom_id res chain seq x y z
N MET A 1 -13.41 -8.02 -22.50
CA MET A 1 -12.35 -8.92 -22.00
C MET A 1 -12.09 -10.01 -23.05
N GLY A 2 -10.89 -10.06 -23.64
CA GLY A 2 -10.61 -10.86 -24.86
C GLY A 2 -9.76 -12.13 -24.67
N VAL A 3 -9.51 -12.56 -23.43
CA VAL A 3 -8.70 -13.74 -23.11
C VAL A 3 -9.56 -14.86 -22.53
N ASN A 4 -9.26 -16.11 -22.93
CA ASN A 4 -10.01 -17.31 -22.54
C ASN A 4 -9.06 -18.43 -22.11
N TYR A 5 -8.54 -18.34 -20.88
CA TYR A 5 -7.72 -19.38 -20.28
C TYR A 5 -8.59 -20.30 -19.42
N TYR A 6 -8.32 -21.60 -19.48
CA TYR A 6 -9.14 -22.62 -18.80
C TYR A 6 -8.74 -22.82 -17.33
N GLN A 7 -7.44 -22.86 -17.04
CA GLN A 7 -6.87 -23.16 -15.72
C GLN A 7 -6.32 -21.89 -15.04
N VAL A 8 -7.20 -20.92 -14.80
CA VAL A 8 -6.85 -19.70 -14.04
C VAL A 8 -7.32 -19.87 -12.61
N HIS A 9 -6.39 -19.97 -11.67
CA HIS A 9 -6.72 -20.21 -10.26
C HIS A 9 -6.54 -18.99 -9.38
N ASN A 10 -5.87 -17.94 -9.85
CA ASN A 10 -5.64 -16.73 -9.07
C ASN A 10 -5.95 -15.52 -9.94
N VAL A 11 -6.83 -14.67 -9.44
CA VAL A 11 -7.14 -13.37 -10.04
C VAL A 11 -6.78 -12.31 -9.00
N VAL A 12 -6.01 -11.31 -9.43
CA VAL A 12 -5.53 -10.24 -8.56
C VAL A 12 -5.94 -8.90 -9.14
N HIS A 13 -6.78 -8.16 -8.42
CA HIS A 13 -7.17 -6.80 -8.78
C HIS A 13 -6.26 -5.78 -8.09
N CYS A 14 -5.39 -5.13 -8.85
CA CYS A 14 -4.57 -4.00 -8.40
C CYS A 14 -5.37 -2.69 -8.43
N GLY A 15 -6.39 -2.62 -7.58
CA GLY A 15 -7.37 -1.56 -7.50
C GLY A 15 -8.76 -2.05 -7.90
N LEU A 16 -9.79 -1.44 -7.32
CA LEU A 16 -11.17 -1.74 -7.67
C LEU A 16 -11.52 -1.18 -9.06
N PRO A 17 -12.27 -1.95 -9.89
CA PRO A 17 -12.95 -1.40 -11.05
C PRO A 17 -13.94 -0.28 -10.68
N ARG A 18 -14.49 0.42 -11.69
CA ARG A 18 -15.52 1.44 -11.46
C ARG A 18 -16.90 0.84 -11.24
N GLU A 19 -17.17 -0.24 -11.96
CA GLU A 19 -18.48 -0.90 -12.04
C GLU A 19 -18.38 -2.32 -11.47
N ILE A 20 -19.42 -2.74 -10.74
CA ILE A 20 -19.50 -4.08 -10.15
C ILE A 20 -19.58 -5.17 -11.23
N ASP A 21 -20.22 -4.89 -12.36
CA ASP A 21 -20.31 -5.81 -13.50
C ASP A 21 -18.93 -6.14 -14.06
N THR A 22 -18.08 -5.11 -14.20
CA THR A 22 -16.71 -5.28 -14.65
C THR A 22 -15.92 -6.14 -13.65
N PHE A 23 -16.09 -5.90 -12.35
CA PHE A 23 -15.44 -6.69 -11.30
C PHE A 23 -15.85 -8.16 -11.35
N VAL A 24 -17.15 -8.45 -11.40
CA VAL A 24 -17.64 -9.84 -11.46
C VAL A 24 -17.23 -10.55 -12.74
N GLN A 25 -17.23 -9.85 -13.89
CA GLN A 25 -16.77 -10.42 -15.16
C GLN A 25 -15.27 -10.72 -15.19
N GLN A 26 -14.46 -9.97 -14.43
CA GLN A 26 -13.01 -10.19 -14.31
C GLN A 26 -12.73 -11.34 -13.35
N MET A 27 -13.30 -11.31 -12.15
CA MET A 27 -13.23 -12.38 -11.15
C MET A 27 -13.71 -13.72 -11.72
N GLY A 28 -14.83 -13.73 -12.44
CA GLY A 28 -15.43 -14.92 -13.04
C GLY A 28 -14.62 -15.55 -14.18
N ARG A 29 -13.43 -15.04 -14.49
CA ARG A 29 -12.46 -15.70 -15.39
C ARG A 29 -11.68 -16.81 -14.69
N GLY A 30 -11.61 -16.79 -13.36
CA GLY A 30 -11.00 -17.85 -12.56
C GLY A 30 -11.88 -19.11 -12.48
N GLY A 31 -11.26 -20.27 -12.26
CA GLY A 31 -11.93 -21.53 -11.90
C GLY A 31 -12.83 -22.13 -12.99
N ARG A 32 -12.54 -21.88 -14.28
CA ARG A 32 -13.37 -22.39 -15.40
C ARG A 32 -13.24 -23.89 -15.62
N ASP A 33 -12.20 -24.50 -15.05
CA ASP A 33 -12.01 -25.93 -14.95
C ASP A 33 -12.79 -26.58 -13.80
N GLY A 34 -13.51 -25.78 -12.99
CA GLY A 34 -14.29 -26.23 -11.86
C GLY A 34 -13.48 -26.44 -10.59
N ALA A 35 -12.16 -26.23 -10.63
CA ALA A 35 -11.32 -26.21 -9.44
C ALA A 35 -11.51 -24.90 -8.66
N PRO A 36 -11.28 -24.88 -7.34
CA PRO A 36 -11.28 -23.66 -6.56
C PRO A 36 -10.29 -22.63 -7.12
N SER A 37 -10.67 -21.36 -7.04
CA SER A 37 -9.83 -20.22 -7.43
C SER A 37 -9.88 -19.13 -6.39
N ASN A 38 -8.76 -18.42 -6.21
CA ASN A 38 -8.62 -17.31 -5.28
C ASN A 38 -8.77 -15.97 -6.01
N GLU A 39 -9.45 -15.05 -5.33
CA GLU A 39 -9.61 -13.66 -5.77
C GLU A 39 -8.99 -12.74 -4.71
N LEU A 40 -8.01 -11.93 -5.11
CA LEU A 40 -7.32 -10.98 -4.23
C LEU A 40 -7.51 -9.55 -4.73
N VAL A 41 -8.10 -8.71 -3.89
CA VAL A 41 -8.33 -7.29 -4.21
C VAL A 41 -7.40 -6.42 -3.37
N LEU A 42 -6.49 -5.71 -4.03
CA LEU A 42 -5.61 -4.72 -3.42
C LEU A 42 -6.17 -3.33 -3.69
N PHE A 43 -6.53 -2.57 -2.67
CA PHE A 43 -7.11 -1.23 -2.87
C PHE A 43 -6.58 -0.22 -1.85
N LYS A 44 -6.45 1.04 -2.29
CA LYS A 44 -6.11 2.17 -1.43
C LYS A 44 -7.34 3.00 -1.15
N VAL A 45 -7.59 3.31 0.13
CA VAL A 45 -8.69 4.16 0.56
C VAL A 45 -8.33 5.63 0.32
N HIS A 46 -8.38 6.07 -0.95
CA HIS A 46 -8.15 7.46 -1.34
C HIS A 46 -9.44 8.10 -1.86
N ARG A 47 -9.88 9.21 -1.25
CA ARG A 47 -11.17 9.88 -1.56
C ARG A 47 -11.35 10.18 -3.05
N GLY A 48 -10.28 10.58 -3.75
CA GLY A 48 -10.35 10.88 -5.19
C GLY A 48 -10.60 9.66 -6.08
N ARG A 49 -10.17 8.45 -5.69
CA ARG A 49 -10.37 7.23 -6.49
C ARG A 49 -11.72 6.57 -6.22
N LEU A 50 -12.16 6.59 -4.96
CA LEU A 50 -13.45 6.02 -4.55
C LEU A 50 -14.66 6.81 -5.07
N LYS A 51 -14.50 8.11 -5.37
CA LYS A 51 -15.60 8.97 -5.87
C LYS A 51 -16.20 8.48 -7.19
N HIS A 52 -15.43 7.75 -8.00
CA HIS A 52 -15.84 7.29 -9.32
C HIS A 52 -16.23 5.80 -9.36
N MET A 53 -16.34 5.17 -8.19
CA MET A 53 -16.71 3.77 -8.05
C MET A 53 -18.16 3.66 -7.60
N GLU A 54 -18.81 2.59 -8.02
CA GLU A 54 -20.15 2.26 -7.54
C GLU A 54 -20.17 2.01 -6.02
N PRO A 55 -21.21 2.48 -5.32
CA PRO A 55 -21.30 2.37 -3.86
C PRO A 55 -21.33 0.92 -3.38
N GLU A 56 -21.88 0.00 -4.17
CA GLU A 56 -21.93 -1.44 -3.91
C GLU A 56 -20.51 -2.03 -3.84
N LEU A 57 -19.62 -1.60 -4.73
CA LEU A 57 -18.24 -2.08 -4.78
C LEU A 57 -17.39 -1.48 -3.66
N ILE A 58 -17.66 -0.22 -3.29
CA ILE A 58 -17.06 0.42 -2.11
C ILE A 58 -17.50 -0.32 -0.84
N ARG A 59 -18.79 -0.67 -0.74
CA ARG A 59 -19.33 -1.47 0.37
C ARG A 59 -18.70 -2.85 0.39
N PHE A 60 -18.58 -3.52 -0.75
CA PHE A 60 -17.90 -4.81 -0.90
C PHE A 60 -16.48 -4.78 -0.34
N ALA A 61 -15.73 -3.70 -0.57
CA ALA A 61 -14.34 -3.60 -0.12
C ALA A 61 -14.17 -3.15 1.33
N LYS A 62 -15.06 -2.29 1.86
CA LYS A 62 -14.93 -1.72 3.21
C LYS A 62 -15.63 -2.51 4.30
N GLU A 63 -16.72 -3.20 3.98
CA GLU A 63 -17.58 -3.85 4.97
C GLU A 63 -16.98 -5.19 5.41
N ASN A 64 -16.43 -5.29 6.62
CA ASN A 64 -15.80 -6.53 7.10
C ASN A 64 -16.73 -7.43 7.93
N SER A 65 -18.00 -7.04 8.11
CA SER A 65 -18.97 -7.82 8.90
C SER A 65 -19.87 -8.74 8.07
N VAL A 66 -20.01 -8.47 6.77
CA VAL A 66 -20.91 -9.21 5.87
C VAL A 66 -20.12 -10.04 4.88
N CYS A 67 -20.57 -11.27 4.63
CA CYS A 67 -19.99 -12.15 3.60
C CYS A 67 -19.89 -11.45 2.24
N ARG A 68 -18.70 -11.51 1.63
CA ARG A 68 -18.40 -10.93 0.30
C ARG A 68 -19.32 -11.47 -0.79
N ARG A 69 -19.51 -12.80 -0.83
CA ARG A 69 -20.41 -13.47 -1.78
C ARG A 69 -21.85 -13.01 -1.60
N LYS A 70 -22.32 -12.81 -0.36
CA LYS A 70 -23.66 -12.31 -0.07
C LYS A 70 -23.87 -10.88 -0.56
N LEU A 71 -22.86 -10.01 -0.44
CA LEU A 71 -22.91 -8.65 -0.98
C LEU A 71 -23.02 -8.64 -2.51
N LEU A 72 -22.24 -9.49 -3.19
CA LEU A 72 -22.34 -9.65 -4.65
C LEU A 72 -23.72 -10.19 -5.04
N CYS A 73 -24.18 -11.27 -4.43
CA CYS A 73 -25.50 -11.82 -4.72
C CYS A 73 -26.62 -10.79 -4.52
N LEU A 74 -26.55 -9.97 -3.45
CA LEU A 74 -27.51 -8.91 -3.17
C LEU A 74 -27.52 -7.84 -4.27
N ALA A 75 -26.36 -7.44 -4.79
CA ALA A 75 -26.26 -6.46 -5.86
C ALA A 75 -26.94 -6.94 -7.16
N PHE A 76 -26.91 -8.26 -7.42
CA PHE A 76 -27.56 -8.88 -8.57
C PHE A 76 -28.96 -9.45 -8.27
N GLN A 77 -29.51 -9.20 -7.08
CA GLN A 77 -30.82 -9.74 -6.64
C GLN A 77 -30.92 -11.27 -6.78
N THR A 78 -29.80 -11.96 -6.51
CA THR A 78 -29.71 -13.43 -6.58
C THR A 78 -29.65 -14.04 -5.19
N ASN A 79 -30.02 -15.32 -5.10
CA ASN A 79 -29.91 -16.07 -3.86
C ASN A 79 -28.44 -16.43 -3.60
N CYS A 80 -27.99 -16.23 -2.36
CA CYS A 80 -26.68 -16.66 -1.91
C CYS A 80 -26.83 -17.96 -1.13
N GLU A 81 -26.37 -19.07 -1.70
CA GLU A 81 -26.25 -20.34 -0.97
C GLU A 81 -25.10 -20.26 0.04
N GLU A 82 -25.31 -20.86 1.20
CA GLU A 82 -24.27 -20.97 2.23
C GLU A 82 -23.31 -22.10 1.86
N LEU A 83 -22.02 -21.77 1.75
CA LEU A 83 -20.98 -22.74 1.48
C LEU A 83 -20.51 -23.41 2.77
N THR A 84 -20.34 -24.73 2.72
CA THR A 84 -19.72 -25.51 3.79
C THR A 84 -18.54 -26.31 3.21
N PRO A 85 -17.34 -26.25 3.82
CA PRO A 85 -16.97 -25.44 4.98
C PRO A 85 -16.83 -23.93 4.69
N LEU A 86 -17.02 -23.08 5.71
CA LEU A 86 -17.11 -21.61 5.53
C LEU A 86 -15.83 -20.93 4.97
N HIS A 87 -14.66 -21.53 5.16
CA HIS A 87 -13.37 -20.97 4.71
C HIS A 87 -13.19 -20.99 3.19
N ILE A 88 -14.02 -21.74 2.44
CA ILE A 88 -13.99 -21.71 0.96
C ILE A 88 -14.78 -20.54 0.38
N CYS A 89 -15.48 -19.77 1.22
CA CYS A 89 -16.40 -18.74 0.77
C CYS A 89 -15.71 -17.38 0.53
N CYS A 90 -15.13 -16.79 1.57
CA CYS A 90 -14.41 -15.51 1.52
C CYS A 90 -13.66 -15.26 2.84
N ASP A 91 -12.82 -14.23 2.85
CA ASP A 91 -12.06 -13.73 3.99
C ASP A 91 -12.89 -13.49 5.27
N VAL A 92 -14.13 -13.00 5.14
CA VAL A 92 -15.01 -12.74 6.28
C VAL A 92 -15.59 -14.04 6.86
N CYS A 93 -16.03 -14.95 5.99
CA CYS A 93 -16.60 -16.24 6.40
C CYS A 93 -15.54 -17.18 6.99
N GLU A 94 -14.32 -17.10 6.48
CA GLU A 94 -13.16 -17.85 6.96
C GLU A 94 -12.89 -17.59 8.44
N LYS A 95 -12.96 -16.32 8.90
CA LYS A 95 -12.79 -15.96 10.32
C LYS A 95 -13.83 -16.57 11.25
N MET A 96 -15.01 -16.89 10.72
CA MET A 96 -16.10 -17.53 11.48
C MET A 96 -16.08 -19.06 11.37
N CYS A 97 -15.10 -19.62 10.67
CA CYS A 97 -14.97 -21.05 10.48
C CYS A 97 -14.55 -21.73 11.79
N LYS A 98 -15.39 -22.65 12.29
CA LYS A 98 -15.13 -23.40 13.53
C LYS A 98 -14.40 -24.73 13.30
N TYR A 99 -14.03 -25.04 12.06
CA TYR A 99 -13.32 -26.27 11.73
C TYR A 99 -11.85 -26.13 12.12
N THR A 100 -11.42 -26.88 13.12
CA THR A 100 -10.04 -26.89 13.61
C THR A 100 -9.17 -27.81 12.74
N LEU A 101 -8.24 -27.18 12.02
CA LEU A 101 -6.81 -27.53 11.94
C LEU A 101 -6.27 -28.67 11.05
N GLU A 102 -7.05 -29.39 10.23
CA GLU A 102 -6.44 -30.27 9.19
C GLU A 102 -6.99 -30.10 7.76
N SER A 103 -8.24 -29.64 7.60
CA SER A 103 -8.89 -29.56 6.28
C SER A 103 -9.20 -28.14 5.82
N CYS A 104 -8.80 -27.12 6.58
CA CYS A 104 -8.92 -25.72 6.16
C CYS A 104 -7.65 -25.37 5.38
N PRO A 105 -7.74 -24.98 4.09
CA PRO A 105 -6.63 -24.38 3.39
C PRO A 105 -6.11 -23.21 4.24
N GLU A 106 -4.79 -23.13 4.39
CA GLU A 106 -4.18 -22.01 5.08
C GLU A 106 -4.67 -20.71 4.42
N THR A 107 -5.05 -19.73 5.24
CA THR A 107 -5.39 -18.37 4.78
C THR A 107 -4.38 -17.95 3.71
N HIS A 108 -4.86 -17.36 2.61
CA HIS A 108 -3.98 -16.92 1.52
C HIS A 108 -2.78 -16.17 2.11
N VAL A 109 -1.55 -16.42 1.62
CA VAL A 109 -0.32 -15.88 2.24
C VAL A 109 -0.37 -14.36 2.45
N ALA A 110 -1.07 -13.61 1.60
CA ALA A 110 -1.30 -12.17 1.75
C ALA A 110 -2.20 -11.76 2.93
N MET A 111 -3.03 -12.68 3.45
CA MET A 111 -3.88 -12.54 4.64
C MET A 111 -3.24 -13.13 5.90
N ARG A 112 -2.11 -13.84 5.76
CA ARG A 112 -1.21 -14.02 6.91
C ARG A 112 -0.74 -12.63 7.26
N SER A 113 -1.35 -12.05 8.29
CA SER A 113 -0.68 -10.99 9.02
C SER A 113 0.69 -11.56 9.39
N LYS A 114 1.75 -11.13 8.69
CA LYS A 114 2.89 -10.65 9.49
C LYS A 114 2.22 -9.76 10.52
N GLU A 115 2.43 -10.05 11.79
CA GLU A 115 2.13 -9.12 12.86
C GLU A 115 2.94 -7.85 12.57
N VAL A 116 2.49 -7.07 11.58
CA VAL A 116 2.66 -5.64 11.56
C VAL A 116 1.59 -5.25 12.55
N SER A 117 2.00 -5.22 13.81
CA SER A 117 1.31 -4.49 14.84
C SER A 117 0.71 -3.26 14.18
N GLU A 118 -0.63 -3.18 14.14
CA GLU A 118 -1.28 -1.89 14.27
C GLU A 118 -0.82 -1.37 15.63
N SER A 119 0.41 -0.86 15.68
CA SER A 119 0.77 0.11 16.67
C SER A 119 -0.21 1.23 16.40
N SER A 120 -1.21 1.33 17.28
CA SER A 120 -1.55 2.63 17.84
C SER A 120 -0.37 3.59 17.68
N ASP A 121 -0.62 4.82 17.26
CA ASP A 121 0.37 5.91 17.10
C ASP A 121 1.28 6.16 18.33
N GLU A 122 1.24 5.29 19.34
CA GLU A 122 1.94 5.30 20.62
C GLU A 122 3.28 4.52 20.61
N ASP A 123 3.56 3.64 19.64
CA ASP A 123 4.85 2.90 19.56
C ASP A 123 5.61 3.14 18.24
N MET A 124 5.48 4.34 17.65
CA MET A 124 6.40 4.73 16.58
C MET A 124 7.79 4.93 17.20
N MET A 125 8.80 4.25 16.64
CA MET A 125 10.20 4.51 16.99
C MET A 125 10.45 6.01 16.77
N GLN A 126 10.69 6.77 17.82
CA GLN A 126 10.99 8.20 17.73
C GLN A 126 12.47 8.39 18.07
N ARG A 127 13.22 9.04 17.17
CA ARG A 127 14.60 9.43 17.49
C ARG A 127 14.58 10.65 18.41
N ASN A 128 15.53 10.72 19.35
CA ASN A 128 15.75 11.92 20.14
C ASN A 128 16.45 12.97 19.26
N VAL A 129 15.73 14.01 18.86
CA VAL A 129 16.25 15.08 17.99
C VAL A 129 16.58 16.31 18.84
N SER A 130 17.83 16.78 18.82
CA SER A 130 18.19 18.08 19.42
C SER A 130 17.78 19.25 18.53
N ASP A 131 17.50 20.42 19.11
CA ASP A 131 17.25 21.65 18.34
C ASP A 131 18.43 22.02 17.43
N LYS A 132 19.66 21.66 17.82
CA LYS A 132 20.85 21.83 16.99
C LYS A 132 20.79 20.96 15.74
N ASP A 133 20.32 19.72 15.86
CA ASP A 133 20.21 18.78 14.75
C ASP A 133 19.10 19.21 13.78
N ARG A 134 18.00 19.77 14.30
CA ARG A 134 16.93 20.38 13.47
C ARG A 134 17.46 21.56 12.65
N GLN A 135 18.31 22.39 13.24
CA GLN A 135 18.94 23.52 12.53
C GLN A 135 19.88 23.02 11.42
N ILE A 136 20.74 22.03 11.72
CA ILE A 136 21.64 21.43 10.72
C ILE A 136 20.84 20.80 9.59
N LEU A 137 19.77 20.07 9.91
CA LEU A 137 18.87 19.47 8.94
C LEU A 137 18.21 20.53 8.04
N SER A 138 17.70 21.62 8.63
CA SER A 138 17.12 22.74 7.87
C SER A 138 18.13 23.31 6.88
N THR A 139 19.36 23.59 7.33
CA THR A 139 20.42 24.13 6.46
C THR A 139 20.79 23.17 5.32
N LYS A 140 20.89 21.86 5.59
CA LYS A 140 21.17 20.87 4.53
C LYS A 140 20.01 20.75 3.52
N LEU A 141 18.76 20.77 3.99
CA LEU A 141 17.58 20.73 3.11
C LEU A 141 17.42 22.01 2.28
N GLU A 142 17.76 23.17 2.84
CA GLU A 142 17.83 24.45 2.10
C GLU A 142 18.93 24.43 1.04
N SER A 143 20.08 23.82 1.33
CA SER A 143 21.14 23.61 0.34
C SER A 143 20.69 22.69 -0.81
N LEU A 144 19.97 21.60 -0.49
CA LEU A 144 19.35 20.74 -1.50
C LEU A 144 18.34 21.52 -2.35
N TYR A 145 17.47 22.32 -1.72
CA TYR A 145 16.52 23.19 -2.42
C TYR A 145 17.23 24.14 -3.39
N PHE A 146 18.32 24.80 -2.96
CA PHE A 146 19.08 25.69 -3.82
C PHE A 146 19.70 24.94 -5.01
N SER A 147 20.27 23.75 -4.79
CA SER A 147 20.85 22.93 -5.87
C SER A 147 19.80 22.53 -6.93
N LEU A 148 18.60 22.13 -6.49
CA LEU A 148 17.51 21.75 -7.39
C LEU A 148 16.94 22.97 -8.13
N SER A 149 16.91 24.12 -7.45
CA SER A 149 16.52 25.39 -8.06
C SER A 149 17.52 25.81 -9.14
N GLU A 150 18.83 25.63 -8.90
CA GLU A 150 19.88 25.87 -9.91
C GLU A 150 19.78 24.91 -11.10
N GLU A 151 19.56 23.61 -10.87
CA GLU A 151 19.33 22.63 -11.93
C GLU A 151 18.10 22.99 -12.78
N ALA A 152 17.09 23.62 -12.17
CA ALA A 152 15.89 24.08 -12.86
C ALA A 152 16.05 25.44 -13.55
N LYS A 153 17.16 26.18 -13.33
CA LYS A 153 17.45 27.44 -14.04
C LYS A 153 17.73 27.13 -15.52
N GLY A 154 16.68 27.24 -16.32
CA GLY A 154 16.69 26.90 -17.75
C GLY A 154 15.33 26.36 -18.23
N GLY A 155 14.46 25.95 -17.30
CA GLY A 155 13.07 25.60 -17.60
C GLY A 155 12.15 26.82 -17.73
N LEU A 156 11.03 26.65 -18.44
CA LEU A 156 9.98 27.66 -18.58
C LEU A 156 9.13 27.83 -17.30
N LEU A 157 9.19 26.85 -16.40
CA LEU A 157 8.38 26.78 -15.17
C LEU A 157 9.20 27.19 -13.95
N ASN A 158 8.51 27.63 -12.89
CA ASN A 158 9.13 27.85 -11.59
C ASN A 158 9.75 26.53 -11.08
N GLY A 159 11.01 26.55 -10.64
CA GLY A 159 11.74 25.38 -10.18
C GLY A 159 10.99 24.60 -9.10
N GLU A 160 10.28 25.30 -8.20
CA GLU A 160 9.45 24.69 -7.17
C GLU A 160 8.31 23.81 -7.73
N LEU A 161 7.77 24.17 -8.90
CA LEU A 161 6.76 23.36 -9.60
C LEU A 161 7.38 22.13 -10.27
N VAL A 162 8.68 22.17 -10.56
CA VAL A 162 9.41 21.09 -11.23
C VAL A 162 9.89 20.05 -10.23
N HIS A 163 10.53 20.47 -9.13
CA HIS A 163 11.06 19.54 -8.12
C HIS A 163 10.11 19.30 -6.95
N GLY A 164 9.09 20.14 -6.74
CA GLY A 164 8.04 19.91 -5.73
C GLY A 164 8.48 20.09 -4.27
N LEU A 165 9.63 20.73 -4.03
CA LEU A 165 10.17 20.99 -2.69
C LEU A 165 9.96 22.47 -2.37
N THR A 166 9.03 22.79 -1.47
CA THR A 166 8.78 24.16 -1.00
C THR A 166 9.42 24.40 0.36
N THR A 167 9.64 25.66 0.72
CA THR A 167 10.15 26.06 2.05
C THR A 167 9.22 25.62 3.19
N GLU A 168 7.91 25.64 2.94
CA GLU A 168 6.90 25.08 3.85
C GLU A 168 7.07 23.57 4.04
N LEU A 169 7.36 22.84 2.95
CA LEU A 169 7.60 21.40 3.01
C LEU A 169 8.88 21.07 3.80
N ILE A 170 9.94 21.86 3.64
CA ILE A 170 11.18 21.72 4.43
C ILE A 170 10.88 21.90 5.92
N THR A 171 10.12 22.94 6.27
CA THR A 171 9.71 23.18 7.67
C THR A 171 8.91 22.01 8.23
N ASN A 172 8.00 21.47 7.44
CA ASN A 172 7.20 20.30 7.81
C ASN A 172 8.07 19.05 8.01
N ILE A 173 9.04 18.80 7.12
CA ILE A 173 10.01 17.69 7.25
C ILE A 173 10.84 17.85 8.53
N VAL A 174 11.34 19.06 8.80
CA VAL A 174 12.13 19.33 10.00
C VAL A 174 11.30 19.16 11.27
N SER A 175 10.02 19.52 11.26
CA SER A 175 9.14 19.32 12.43
C SER A 175 8.88 17.85 12.74
N LYS A 176 8.72 17.00 11.71
CA LYS A 176 8.42 15.57 11.83
C LYS A 176 9.60 14.64 11.54
N CYS A 177 10.83 15.14 11.67
CA CYS A 177 12.04 14.33 11.40
C CYS A 177 12.27 13.22 12.41
N ASP A 178 11.55 13.24 13.53
CA ASP A 178 11.58 12.26 14.61
C ASP A 178 11.14 10.86 14.18
N VAL A 179 10.25 10.78 13.18
CA VAL A 179 9.58 9.54 12.74
C VAL A 179 9.99 9.06 11.33
N LEU A 180 11.01 9.66 10.70
CA LEU A 180 11.39 9.37 9.31
C LEU A 180 12.58 8.41 9.18
N PHE A 181 12.33 7.11 9.02
CA PHE A 181 13.39 6.10 8.98
C PHE A 181 13.62 5.45 7.61
N THR A 182 12.71 5.69 6.65
CA THR A 182 12.82 5.17 5.28
C THR A 182 12.43 6.23 4.22
N PRO A 183 12.90 6.09 2.96
CA PRO A 183 12.41 6.89 1.83
C PRO A 183 10.90 6.76 1.62
N GLU A 184 10.33 5.59 1.92
CA GLU A 184 8.90 5.35 1.87
C GLU A 184 8.15 6.21 2.89
N ASP A 185 8.65 6.35 4.12
CA ASP A 185 8.05 7.21 5.16
C ASP A 185 7.94 8.66 4.68
N VAL A 186 8.99 9.15 4.00
CA VAL A 186 9.00 10.50 3.41
C VAL A 186 7.90 10.66 2.37
N MET A 187 7.69 9.65 1.50
CA MET A 187 6.62 9.68 0.48
C MET A 187 5.22 9.47 1.07
N HIS A 188 5.11 8.79 2.21
CA HIS A 188 3.84 8.55 2.89
C HIS A 188 3.39 9.76 3.72
N MET A 189 4.32 10.46 4.36
CA MET A 189 4.04 11.59 5.26
C MET A 189 3.96 12.94 4.55
N PHE A 190 4.62 13.07 3.39
CA PHE A 190 4.72 14.34 2.67
C PHE A 190 4.29 14.20 1.21
N PRO A 191 3.83 15.28 0.55
CA PRO A 191 3.46 15.29 -0.86
C PRO A 191 4.68 15.21 -1.82
N ILE A 192 5.58 14.25 -1.60
CA ILE A 192 6.76 13.99 -2.43
C ILE A 192 6.47 12.78 -3.31
N TRP A 193 6.42 13.00 -4.63
CA TRP A 193 6.00 11.98 -5.60
C TRP A 193 7.18 11.29 -6.29
N SER A 194 8.38 11.87 -6.19
CA SER A 194 9.59 11.33 -6.80
C SER A 194 10.38 10.53 -5.77
N TYR A 195 10.49 9.22 -5.99
CA TYR A 195 11.31 8.35 -5.14
C TYR A 195 12.76 8.83 -5.09
N LYS A 196 13.32 9.28 -6.23
CA LYS A 196 14.68 9.83 -6.30
C LYS A 196 14.88 11.03 -5.37
N LEU A 197 13.87 11.89 -5.23
CA LEU A 197 13.91 13.03 -4.32
C LEU A 197 13.75 12.57 -2.86
N ALA A 198 12.84 11.63 -2.60
CA ALA A 198 12.66 11.04 -1.28
C ALA A 198 13.94 10.37 -0.78
N THR A 199 14.66 9.63 -1.63
CA THR A 199 15.97 9.05 -1.29
C THR A 199 16.99 10.13 -0.95
N LYS A 200 17.09 11.21 -1.73
CA LYS A 200 18.01 12.33 -1.43
C LYS A 200 17.70 12.97 -0.07
N ILE A 201 16.42 13.21 0.23
CA ILE A 201 15.98 13.78 1.51
C ILE A 201 16.32 12.81 2.64
N TYR A 202 16.05 11.51 2.46
CA TYR A 202 16.38 10.48 3.43
C TYR A 202 17.89 10.37 3.68
N THR A 203 18.74 10.43 2.64
CA THR A 203 20.20 10.43 2.80
C THR A 203 20.65 11.61 3.66
N ILE A 204 20.10 12.81 3.45
CA ILE A 204 20.40 13.97 4.28
C ILE A 204 19.99 13.74 5.73
N ILE A 205 18.81 13.15 5.98
CA ILE A 205 18.34 12.81 7.33
C ILE A 205 19.29 11.80 7.98
N SER A 206 19.61 10.70 7.29
CA SER A 206 20.56 9.69 7.76
C SER A 206 21.95 10.27 8.06
N ASP A 207 22.43 11.21 7.25
CA ASP A 207 23.73 11.86 7.43
C ASP A 207 23.74 12.87 8.60
N VAL A 208 22.57 13.37 9.02
CA VAL A 208 22.48 14.28 10.19
C VAL A 208 22.36 13.48 11.49
N PHE A 209 21.66 12.36 11.45
CA PHE A 209 21.39 11.53 12.63
C PHE A 209 22.32 10.32 12.76
N GLU A 210 23.24 10.12 11.81
CA GLU A 210 24.20 8.99 11.76
C GLU A 210 23.51 7.60 11.75
N ASP A 211 22.27 7.53 11.25
CA ASP A 211 21.43 6.31 11.20
C ASP A 211 21.81 5.38 10.03
N HIS A 212 23.09 5.11 9.82
CA HIS A 212 23.60 4.48 8.59
C HIS A 212 23.17 3.02 8.32
N ASP A 213 22.45 2.35 9.23
CA ASP A 213 22.28 0.89 9.21
C ASP A 213 20.83 0.35 9.27
N MET A 214 19.78 1.14 9.00
CA MET A 214 18.41 0.58 8.93
C MET A 214 17.99 0.10 7.53
N TYR A 215 18.49 0.69 6.44
CA TYR A 215 17.99 0.41 5.08
C TYR A 215 18.82 -0.64 4.29
N ASN A 216 20.06 -0.91 4.70
CA ASN A 216 20.94 -1.85 3.98
C ASN A 216 20.57 -3.33 4.17
N LEU A 217 19.78 -3.66 5.21
CA LEU A 217 19.39 -5.04 5.52
C LEU A 217 18.26 -5.58 4.62
N ILE A 218 17.44 -4.72 4.02
CA ILE A 218 16.33 -5.16 3.15
C ILE A 218 16.82 -5.43 1.72
N ASN A 219 17.87 -4.73 1.28
CA ASN A 219 18.43 -4.91 -0.07
C ASN A 219 19.43 -6.08 -0.19
N SER A 220 20.03 -6.53 0.91
CA SER A 220 20.94 -7.68 0.91
C SER A 220 20.22 -9.03 0.80
N GLU A 221 18.98 -9.14 1.29
CA GLU A 221 18.17 -10.37 1.16
C GLU A 221 17.60 -10.58 -0.25
N ASN A 222 17.41 -9.49 -1.02
CA ASN A 222 16.92 -9.58 -2.40
C ASN A 222 18.01 -9.87 -3.46
N SER A 223 19.28 -9.90 -3.06
CA SER A 223 20.40 -10.23 -3.97
C SER A 223 20.98 -11.63 -3.78
N SER A 224 20.47 -12.38 -2.78
CA SER A 224 20.99 -13.71 -2.43
C SER A 224 20.05 -14.88 -2.79
N SER A 225 18.91 -14.62 -3.45
CA SER A 225 17.94 -15.65 -3.87
C SER A 225 18.02 -16.08 -5.34
N ASP A 226 18.94 -15.52 -6.14
CA ASP A 226 19.23 -15.98 -7.51
C ASP A 226 20.62 -16.64 -7.59
N SER A 227 20.81 -17.75 -6.87
CA SER A 227 21.80 -18.79 -7.23
C SER A 227 21.64 -20.02 -6.33
N ASN A 228 20.77 -20.94 -6.74
CA ASN A 228 21.00 -22.40 -6.74
C ASN A 228 19.83 -23.13 -7.42
#